data_AF-A0A935N9Y3-F1
#
_entry.id   AF-A0A935N9Y3-F1
#
_cell.length_a   1.000
_cell.length_b   1.000
_cell.length_c   1.000
_cell.angle_alpha   90.00
_cell.angle_beta   90.00
_cell.angle_gamma   90.00
#
_symmetry.space_group_name_H-M   'P 1'
#
loop_
_entity.id
_entity.type
_entity.pdbx_description
1 polymer ?
#
loop_
_entity_poly.entity_id
_entity_poly.type
_entity_poly.pdbx_seq_one_letter_code
_entity_poly.pdbx_strand_id
1 'polypeptide(L)'
;MNDSDKRFKERWDSIRNGGRIRYALVHGAGFGFAVFVIINLWYLNDKSFSEVYLNQRAFEQMLTMVFAGILGYGTIKWWMNEKIYRKIENNENKKP
;
A
#
# COMPACT_ATOMS: atom_id res chain seq x y z
N MET A 1 -2.67 24.44 -13.08
CA MET A 1 -2.71 23.27 -12.18
C MET A 1 -1.89 23.61 -10.95
N ASN A 2 -2.20 23.11 -9.75
CA ASN A 2 -1.34 23.34 -8.58
C ASN A 2 -0.08 22.43 -8.68
N ASP A 3 1.07 22.87 -8.18
CA ASP A 3 2.33 22.11 -8.22
C ASP A 3 2.25 20.73 -7.55
N SER A 4 1.33 20.59 -6.59
CA SER A 4 1.03 19.29 -5.95
C SER A 4 0.39 18.31 -6.92
N ASP A 5 -0.59 18.76 -7.72
CA ASP A 5 -1.31 17.93 -8.68
C ASP A 5 -0.40 17.47 -9.81
N LYS A 6 0.47 18.38 -10.29
CA LYS A 6 1.49 18.06 -11.31
C LYS A 6 2.41 16.95 -10.85
N ARG A 7 2.98 17.09 -9.65
CA ARG A 7 3.89 16.09 -9.04
C ARG A 7 3.18 14.75 -8.79
N PHE A 8 1.92 14.79 -8.34
CA PHE A 8 1.12 13.58 -8.21
C PHE A 8 0.92 12.88 -9.56
N LYS A 9 0.54 13.64 -10.61
CA LYS A 9 0.27 13.10 -11.94
C LYS A 9 1.50 12.42 -12.54
N GLU A 10 2.64 13.11 -12.55
CA GLU A 10 3.91 12.58 -13.07
C GLU A 10 4.35 11.30 -12.34
N ARG A 11 4.23 11.28 -11.01
CA ARG A 11 4.56 10.11 -10.21
C ARG A 11 3.57 8.97 -10.44
N TRP A 12 2.28 9.27 -10.47
CA TRP A 12 1.24 8.27 -10.65
C TRP A 12 1.30 7.64 -12.04
N ASP A 13 1.58 8.39 -13.09
CA ASP A 13 1.75 7.86 -14.45
C ASP A 13 2.88 6.83 -14.52
N SER A 14 4.02 7.13 -13.91
CA SER A 14 5.14 6.18 -13.83
C SER A 14 4.73 4.88 -13.12
N ILE A 15 4.02 5.00 -12.00
CA ILE A 15 3.53 3.84 -11.23
C ILE A 15 2.47 3.06 -12.01
N ARG A 16 1.56 3.76 -12.67
CA ARG A 16 0.44 3.20 -13.44
C ARG A 16 0.93 2.38 -14.63
N ASN A 17 1.97 2.85 -15.33
CA ASN A 17 2.63 2.12 -16.41
C ASN A 17 3.23 0.78 -15.96
N GLY A 18 3.58 0.65 -14.67
CA GLY A 18 4.02 -0.61 -14.07
C GLY A 18 2.90 -1.61 -13.80
N GLY A 19 1.64 -1.19 -13.90
CA GLY A 19 0.47 -2.04 -13.76
C GLY A 19 0.00 -2.28 -12.33
N ARG A 20 -1.29 -2.61 -12.20
CA ARG A 20 -1.99 -2.78 -10.91
C ARG A 20 -1.44 -3.93 -10.08
N ILE A 21 -1.08 -5.05 -10.71
CA ILE A 21 -0.58 -6.24 -10.00
C ILE A 21 0.75 -5.91 -9.32
N ARG A 22 1.69 -5.31 -10.05
CA ARG A 22 2.97 -4.89 -9.49
C ARG A 22 2.80 -3.88 -8.35
N TYR A 23 1.90 -2.91 -8.52
CA TYR A 23 1.57 -1.95 -7.47
C TYR A 23 1.05 -2.64 -6.20
N ALA A 24 0.09 -3.56 -6.34
CA ALA A 24 -0.50 -4.28 -5.23
C ALA A 24 0.53 -5.17 -4.51
N LEU A 25 1.40 -5.85 -5.27
CA LEU A 25 2.47 -6.65 -4.71
C LEU A 25 3.46 -5.80 -3.92
N VAL A 26 3.94 -4.68 -4.45
CA VAL A 26 4.96 -3.86 -3.77
C VAL A 26 4.36 -3.10 -2.58
N HIS A 27 3.31 -2.32 -2.81
CA HIS A 27 2.77 -1.45 -1.78
C HIS A 27 1.82 -2.18 -0.83
N GLY A 28 1.05 -3.13 -1.34
CA GLY A 28 0.18 -3.95 -0.51
C GLY A 28 0.96 -4.92 0.38
N ALA A 29 1.99 -5.59 -0.13
CA ALA A 29 2.83 -6.44 0.72
C ALA A 29 3.61 -5.61 1.74
N GLY A 30 4.20 -4.48 1.33
CA GLY A 30 4.89 -3.59 2.25
C GLY A 30 3.99 -3.08 3.38
N PHE A 31 2.75 -2.70 3.05
CA PHE A 31 1.77 -2.29 4.04
C PHE A 31 1.37 -3.44 4.98
N GLY A 32 1.05 -4.61 4.43
CA GLY A 32 0.68 -5.79 5.24
C GLY A 32 1.80 -6.23 6.19
N PHE A 33 3.05 -6.21 5.72
CA PHE A 33 4.21 -6.47 6.56
C PHE A 33 4.39 -5.43 7.66
N ALA A 34 4.24 -4.13 7.34
CA ALA A 34 4.32 -3.07 8.34
C ALA A 34 3.23 -3.22 9.43
N VAL A 35 2.00 -3.57 9.04
CA VAL A 35 0.90 -3.85 9.97
C VAL A 35 1.25 -5.03 10.88
N PHE A 36 1.78 -6.13 10.33
CA PHE A 36 2.24 -7.27 11.11
C PHE A 36 3.27 -6.88 12.17
N VAL A 37 4.28 -6.08 11.80
CA VAL A 37 5.29 -5.59 12.75
C VAL A 37 4.64 -4.73 13.83
N ILE A 38 3.84 -3.73 13.46
CA ILE A 38 3.24 -2.79 14.42
C ILE A 38 2.32 -3.49 15.42
N ILE A 39 1.49 -4.43 14.96
CA ILE A 39 0.59 -5.19 15.84
C ILE A 39 1.38 -6.05 16.84
N ASN A 40 2.51 -6.61 16.40
CA ASN A 40 3.28 -7.51 17.24
C ASN A 40 4.23 -6.82 18.22
N LEU A 41 4.47 -5.51 18.08
CA LEU A 41 5.26 -4.74 19.06
C LEU A 41 4.69 -4.84 20.48
N TRP A 42 3.38 -4.88 20.63
CA TRP A 42 2.73 -4.96 21.94
C TRP A 42 3.04 -6.25 22.70
N TYR A 43 3.31 -7.35 21.99
CA TYR A 43 3.62 -8.65 22.59
C TYR A 43 5.08 -8.75 23.07
N LEU A 44 5.96 -7.82 22.68
CA LEU A 44 7.35 -7.80 23.14
C LEU A 44 7.50 -7.38 24.61
N ASN A 45 6.45 -6.86 25.24
CA ASN A 45 6.48 -6.56 26.67
C ASN A 45 6.52 -7.83 27.53
N ASP A 46 5.88 -8.90 27.07
CA ASP A 46 5.71 -10.14 27.84
C ASP A 46 6.50 -11.32 27.27
N LYS A 47 7.03 -11.19 26.04
CA LYS A 47 7.67 -12.28 25.30
C LYS A 47 8.95 -11.83 24.64
N SER A 48 9.86 -12.77 24.42
CA SER A 48 11.09 -12.52 23.67
C SER A 48 10.82 -12.27 22.19
N PHE A 49 11.75 -11.60 21.50
CA PHE A 49 11.66 -11.36 20.06
C PHE A 49 11.44 -12.66 19.25
N SER A 50 12.13 -13.74 19.62
CA SER A 50 12.00 -15.03 18.94
C SER A 50 10.60 -15.61 19.08
N GLU A 51 10.00 -15.49 20.26
CA GLU A 51 8.64 -15.98 20.52
C GLU A 51 7.56 -15.14 19.84
N VAL A 52 7.85 -13.89 19.47
CA VAL A 52 6.90 -13.01 18.78
C VAL A 52 7.04 -13.09 17.26
N TYR A 53 8.26 -13.15 16.73
CA TYR A 53 8.51 -13.02 15.28
C TYR A 53 9.07 -14.27 14.61
N LEU A 54 9.73 -15.17 15.35
CA LEU A 54 10.48 -16.31 14.78
C LEU A 54 9.80 -17.66 15.07
N ASN A 55 8.47 -17.68 15.05
CA ASN A 55 7.69 -18.91 15.23
C ASN A 55 6.69 -19.11 14.08
N GLN A 56 6.19 -20.34 13.95
CA GLN A 56 5.28 -20.72 12.88
C GLN A 56 3.99 -19.89 12.83
N ARG A 57 3.40 -19.57 14.00
CA ARG A 57 2.17 -18.76 14.06
C ARG A 57 2.43 -17.31 13.59
N ALA A 58 3.58 -16.76 13.94
CA ALA A 58 3.98 -15.43 13.47
C ALA A 58 4.17 -15.41 11.94
N PHE A 59 4.76 -16.46 11.38
CA PHE A 59 4.90 -16.61 9.93
C PHE A 59 3.53 -16.69 9.23
N GLU A 60 2.60 -17.50 9.73
CA GLU A 60 1.23 -17.61 9.19
C GLU A 60 0.47 -16.28 9.28
N GLN A 61 0.58 -15.58 10.41
CA GLN A 61 0.00 -14.25 10.59
C GLN A 61 0.60 -13.24 9.61
N MET A 62 1.93 -13.23 9.46
CA MET A 62 2.63 -12.35 8.52
C MET A 62 2.12 -12.57 7.09
N LEU A 63 2.05 -13.84 6.64
CA LEU A 63 1.52 -14.16 5.31
C LEU A 63 0.08 -13.68 5.15
N THR A 64 -0.78 -13.92 6.15
CA THR A 64 -2.17 -13.47 6.15
C THR A 64 -2.27 -11.95 6.00
N MET A 65 -1.48 -11.20 6.76
CA MET A 65 -1.46 -9.74 6.71
C MET A 65 -0.91 -9.22 5.38
N VAL A 66 0.13 -9.85 4.84
CA VAL A 66 0.68 -9.52 3.51
C VAL A 66 -0.35 -9.76 2.41
N PHE A 67 -1.02 -10.92 2.39
CA PHE A 67 -2.08 -11.20 1.42
C PHE A 67 -3.26 -10.23 1.56
N ALA A 68 -3.68 -9.93 2.79
CA ALA A 68 -4.71 -8.92 3.05
C ALA A 68 -4.27 -7.53 2.58
N GLY A 69 -3.00 -7.16 2.75
CA GLY A 69 -2.43 -5.93 2.25
C GLY A 69 -2.41 -5.86 0.72
N ILE A 70 -2.00 -6.93 0.04
CA ILE A 70 -2.01 -7.02 -1.44
C ILE A 70 -3.44 -6.88 -1.98
N LEU A 71 -4.37 -7.71 -1.49
CA LEU A 71 -5.72 -7.79 -2.01
C LEU A 71 -6.57 -6.58 -1.61
N GLY A 72 -6.51 -6.18 -0.34
CA GLY A 72 -7.29 -5.09 0.23
C GLY A 72 -6.65 -3.73 -0.03
N TYR A 73 -5.57 -3.43 0.70
CA TYR A 73 -4.92 -2.11 0.64
C TYR A 73 -4.47 -1.75 -0.79
N GLY A 74 -3.80 -2.68 -1.47
CA GLY A 74 -3.32 -2.50 -2.85
C GLY A 74 -4.45 -2.13 -3.81
N THR A 75 -5.57 -2.86 -3.76
CA THR A 75 -6.75 -2.58 -4.59
C THR A 75 -7.40 -1.24 -4.26
N ILE A 76 -7.68 -0.99 -2.97
CA ILE A 76 -8.38 0.22 -2.54
C ILE A 76 -7.55 1.45 -2.90
N LYS A 77 -6.24 1.44 -2.59
CA LYS A 77 -5.36 2.57 -2.88
C LYS A 77 -5.16 2.80 -4.36
N TRP A 78 -5.06 1.74 -5.16
CA TRP A 78 -5.03 1.88 -6.62
C TRP A 78 -6.28 2.62 -7.12
N TRP A 79 -7.47 2.19 -6.69
CA TRP A 79 -8.71 2.81 -7.09
C TRP A 79 -8.81 4.28 -6.66
N MET A 80 -8.40 4.60 -5.43
CA MET A 80 -8.36 5.98 -4.93
C MET A 80 -7.43 6.86 -5.78
N ASN A 81 -6.22 6.38 -6.08
CA ASN A 81 -5.24 7.12 -6.86
C ASN A 81 -5.70 7.32 -8.31
N GLU A 82 -6.29 6.30 -8.94
CA GLU A 82 -6.93 6.43 -10.26
C GLU A 82 -8.05 7.47 -10.26
N LYS A 83 -8.87 7.52 -9.21
CA LYS A 83 -9.96 8.52 -9.09
C LYS A 83 -9.39 9.94 -8.96
N ILE A 84 -8.32 10.12 -8.20
CA ILE A 84 -7.63 11.42 -8.07
C ILE A 84 -7.02 11.82 -9.42
N TYR A 85 -6.32 10.91 -10.08
CA TYR A 85 -5.71 11.13 -11.39
C TYR A 85 -6.74 11.61 -12.42
N ARG A 86 -7.85 10.88 -12.57
CA ARG A 86 -8.95 11.24 -13.49
C ARG A 86 -9.60 12.57 -13.15
N LYS A 87 -9.69 12.91 -11.86
CA LYS A 87 -10.20 14.22 -11.42
C LYS A 87 -9.27 15.34 -11.87
N ILE A 88 -7.95 15.17 -11.75
CA ILE A 88 -6.95 16.15 -12.20
C ILE A 88 -7.04 16.33 -13.72
N GLU A 89 -7.03 15.23 -14.48
CA GLU A 89 -7.12 15.25 -15.95
C GLU A 89 -8.40 15.95 -16.46
N ASN A 90 -9.56 15.64 -15.85
CA ASN A 90 -10.81 16.30 -16.19
C ASN A 90 -10.82 17.81 -15.89
N ASN A 91 -10.08 18.25 -14.88
CA ASN A 91 -9.98 19.67 -14.54
C ASN A 91 -9.04 20.43 -15.49
N GLU A 92 -8.05 19.76 -16.07
CA GLU A 92 -7.20 20.33 -17.12
C GLU A 92 -7.98 20.52 -18.42
N ASN A 93 -8.72 19.49 -18.86
CA ASN A 93 -9.51 19.54 -20.09
C ASN A 93 -10.68 20.55 -20.05
N LYS A 94 -11.06 21.02 -18.86
CA LYS A 94 -12.11 22.04 -18.66
C LYS A 94 -11.58 23.48 -18.62
N LYS A 95 -10.26 23.68 -18.59
CA LYS A 95 -9.68 25.01 -18.71
C LYS A 95 -9.53 25.33 -20.21
N PRO A 96 -10.19 26.38 -20.72
CA PRO A 96 -10.05 26.79 -22.12
C PRO A 96 -8.62 27.19 -22.46
#